data_AF-A0A453HK63-F1
#
_entry.id   AF-A0A453HK63-F1
#
_cell.length_a   1.000
_cell.length_b   1.000
_cell.length_c   1.000
_cell.angle_alpha   90.00
_cell.angle_beta   90.00
_cell.angle_gamma   90.00
#
_symmetry.space_group_name_H-M   'P 1'
#
loop_
_entity.id
_entity.type
_entity.pdbx_description
1 polymer ?
#
loop_
_entity_poly.entity_id
_entity_poly.type
_entity_poly.pdbx_seq_one_letter_code
_entity_poly.pdbx_strand_id
1 'polypeptide(L)' 'APSSWMGTEGSYNLTGQPFASSKLKVLEIKCEKIDERVHRILTFLSTYSIHVEQINIQQSIGSSEG' A
#
# COMPACT_ATOMS: atom_id res chain seq x y z
N ALA A 1 -21.52 19.77 20.59
CA ALA A 1 -20.34 19.04 20.08
C ALA A 1 -20.68 17.56 20.06
N PRO A 2 -20.56 16.82 18.94
CA PRO A 2 -20.87 15.41 19.00
C PRO A 2 -19.67 14.67 19.58
N SER A 3 -19.86 14.27 20.83
CA SER A 3 -19.20 13.17 21.51
C SER A 3 -19.53 11.85 20.80
N SER A 4 -18.50 11.11 20.36
CA SER A 4 -18.38 9.63 20.39
C SER A 4 -17.49 9.13 19.25
N TRP A 5 -16.18 9.06 19.48
CA TRP A 5 -15.27 8.21 18.72
C TRP A 5 -14.77 7.10 19.63
N MET A 6 -15.70 6.40 20.27
CA MET A 6 -15.40 5.20 21.05
C MET A 6 -15.96 4.00 20.30
N GLY A 7 -15.06 3.10 19.89
CA GLY A 7 -15.39 1.76 19.43
C GLY A 7 -15.28 1.55 17.93
N THR A 8 -14.11 1.08 17.48
CA THR A 8 -13.94 -0.28 16.95
C THR A 8 -12.44 -0.55 16.88
N GLU A 9 -11.88 -1.18 17.93
CA GLU A 9 -10.76 -2.10 17.71
C GLU A 9 -11.31 -3.20 16.81
N GLY A 10 -11.18 -3.00 15.50
CA GLY A 10 -11.44 -4.06 14.55
C GLY A 10 -10.44 -5.16 14.83
N SER A 11 -10.88 -6.27 15.40
CA SER A 11 -10.10 -7.50 15.44
C SER A 11 -9.92 -7.98 14.01
N TYR A 12 -8.87 -7.48 13.35
CA TYR A 12 -8.46 -8.00 12.07
C TYR A 12 -7.88 -9.39 12.35
N ASN A 13 -8.63 -10.43 11.97
CA ASN A 13 -8.14 -11.80 12.02
C ASN A 13 -7.00 -11.92 10.99
N LEU A 14 -5.75 -11.74 11.43
CA LEU A 14 -4.53 -11.96 10.63
C LEU A 14 -4.36 -13.41 10.18
N THR A 15 -5.21 -14.31 10.67
CA THR A 15 -5.24 -15.73 10.32
C THR A 15 -5.65 -15.99 8.86
N GLY A 16 -6.18 -14.99 8.16
CA GLY A 16 -6.37 -15.00 6.70
C GLY A 16 -5.44 -14.02 6.01
N GLN A 17 -5.13 -14.26 4.73
CA GLN A 17 -4.38 -13.30 3.92
C GLN A 17 -5.15 -11.96 3.93
N PRO A 18 -4.58 -10.87 4.48
CA PRO A 18 -5.31 -9.61 4.69
C PRO A 18 -5.74 -8.94 3.38
N PHE A 19 -5.17 -9.41 2.27
CA PHE A 19 -5.53 -9.04 0.93
C PHE A 19 -5.86 -10.30 0.13
N ALA A 20 -6.81 -10.18 -0.80
CA ALA A 20 -6.90 -11.13 -1.91
C ALA A 20 -5.73 -10.92 -2.88
N SER A 21 -4.48 -10.86 -2.38
CA SER A 21 -3.27 -10.60 -3.18
C SER A 21 -3.12 -11.61 -4.31
N SER A 22 -3.55 -12.85 -4.11
CA SER A 22 -3.62 -13.89 -5.14
C SER A 22 -4.58 -13.58 -6.30
N LYS A 23 -5.51 -12.62 -6.12
CA LYS A 23 -6.45 -12.16 -7.15
C LYS A 23 -6.04 -10.82 -7.77
N LEU A 24 -5.02 -10.15 -7.23
CA LEU A 24 -4.51 -8.90 -7.80
C LEU A 24 -3.61 -9.22 -9.00
N LYS A 25 -3.94 -8.65 -10.16
CA LYS A 25 -3.15 -8.82 -11.39
C LYS A 25 -1.98 -7.84 -11.46
N VAL A 26 -2.22 -6.58 -11.08
CA VAL A 26 -1.24 -5.50 -11.08
C VAL A 26 -1.56 -4.56 -9.93
N LEU A 27 -0.54 -4.12 -9.19
CA LEU A 27 -0.58 -3.10 -8.16
C LEU A 27 0.18 -1.86 -8.65
N GLU A 28 -0.46 -0.70 -8.65
CA GLU A 28 0.13 0.55 -9.08
C GLU A 28 0.49 1.42 -7.86
N ILE A 29 1.75 1.86 -7.76
CA ILE A 29 2.24 2.77 -6.73
C ILE A 29 2.63 4.09 -7.42
N LYS A 30 1.88 5.15 -7.14
CA LYS A 30 2.17 6.51 -7.64
C LYS A 30 2.81 7.34 -6.54
N CYS A 31 3.97 7.92 -6.84
CA CYS A 31 4.72 8.72 -5.88
C CYS A 31 5.51 9.84 -6.57
N GLU A 32 5.70 10.97 -5.91
CA GLU A 32 6.54 12.06 -6.44
C GLU A 32 8.04 11.69 -6.41
N LYS A 33 8.44 10.92 -5.40
CA LYS A 33 9.82 10.47 -5.19
C LYS A 33 9.85 9.03 -4.71
N ILE A 34 10.85 8.30 -5.20
CA ILE A 34 11.22 7.00 -4.64
C ILE A 34 12.06 7.24 -3.39
N ASP A 35 11.47 7.01 -2.23
CA ASP A 35 12.09 7.19 -0.92
C ASP A 35 11.87 5.97 -0.01
N GLU A 36 12.30 6.06 1.26
CA GLU A 36 12.15 4.99 2.26
C GLU A 36 10.69 4.50 2.39
N ARG A 37 9.70 5.37 2.18
CA ARG A 37 8.28 4.98 2.31
C ARG A 37 7.90 4.00 1.21
N VAL A 38 8.36 4.23 -0.02
CA VAL A 38 8.18 3.30 -1.15
C VAL A 38 8.85 1.97 -0.85
N HIS A 39 10.07 1.98 -0.30
CA HIS A 39 10.75 0.76 0.11
C HIS A 39 10.00 -0.02 1.19
N ARG A 40 9.47 0.65 2.21
CA ARG A 40 8.67 0.00 3.26
C ARG A 40 7.38 -0.61 2.73
N ILE A 41 6.73 0.05 1.76
CA ILE A 41 5.57 -0.50 1.06
C ILE A 41 5.96 -1.78 0.32
N LEU A 42 7.06 -1.77 -0.44
CA LEU A 42 7.54 -2.96 -1.16
C LEU A 42 7.85 -4.12 -0.21
N THR A 43 8.53 -3.86 0.91
CA THR A 43 8.80 -4.87 1.95
C THR A 43 7.51 -5.45 2.50
N PHE A 44 6.52 -4.61 2.82
CA PHE A 44 5.22 -5.07 3.30
C PHE A 44 4.51 -5.94 2.25
N LEU A 45 4.50 -5.55 0.98
CA LEU A 45 3.86 -6.33 -0.09
C LEU A 45 4.53 -7.69 -0.31
N SER A 46 5.86 -7.76 -0.17
CA SER A 46 6.61 -9.01 -0.27
C SER A 46 6.20 -10.05 0.78
N THR A 47 5.74 -9.61 1.97
CA THR A 47 5.24 -10.52 3.02
C THR A 47 3.90 -11.17 2.67
N TYR A 48 3.16 -10.66 1.68
CA TYR A 48 1.86 -11.17 1.25
C TYR A 48 1.90 -11.87 -0.12
N SER A 49 3.07 -12.37 -0.51
CA SER A 49 3.29 -13.09 -1.77
C SER A 49 2.87 -12.30 -3.01
N ILE A 50 2.94 -10.96 -2.94
CA ILE A 50 2.80 -10.12 -4.12
C ILE A 50 4.15 -10.12 -4.82
N HIS A 51 4.17 -10.68 -6.02
CA HIS A 51 5.38 -10.79 -6.80
C HIS A 51 5.78 -9.42 -7.35
N VAL A 52 7.08 -9.16 -7.45
CA VAL A 52 7.59 -7.90 -8.00
C VAL A 52 7.10 -7.64 -9.43
N GLU A 53 6.86 -8.71 -10.20
CA GLU A 53 6.31 -8.61 -11.56
C GLU A 53 4.89 -8.03 -11.61
N GLN A 54 4.17 -8.08 -10.48
CA GLN A 54 2.82 -7.52 -10.35
C GLN A 54 2.84 -6.06 -9.89
N ILE A 55 4.00 -5.46 -9.63
CA ILE A 55 4.09 -4.11 -9.07
C ILE A 55 4.59 -3.14 -10.14
N ASN A 56 3.81 -2.09 -10.39
CA ASN A 56 4.19 -0.97 -11.23
C ASN A 56 4.38 0.28 -10.37
N ILE A 57 5.58 0.87 -10.38
CA ILE A 57 5.86 2.11 -9.68
C ILE A 57 5.95 3.25 -10.69
N GLN A 58 5.08 4.24 -10.55
CA GLN A 58 5.08 5.43 -11.38
C GLN A 58 5.52 6.62 -10.55
N GLN A 59 6.68 7.15 -10.91
CA GLN A 59 7.11 8.42 -10.37
C GLN A 59 6.40 9.54 -11.13
N SER A 60 5.63 10.40 -10.46
CA SER A 60 5.18 11.63 -11.09
C SER A 60 6.33 12.61 -11.11
N ILE A 61 6.78 13.02 -12.29
CA ILE A 61 7.66 14.16 -12.41
C ILE A 61 6.82 15.37 -12.02
N GLY A 62 7.06 15.94 -10.85
CA GLY A 62 6.55 17.27 -10.55
C GLY A 62 7.13 18.20 -11.60
N SER A 63 6.31 18.72 -12.51
CA SER A 63 6.73 19.84 -13.34
C SER A 63 7.05 20.99 -12.38
N SER A 64 8.34 21.17 -12.08
CA SER A 64 8.83 22.41 -11.51
C SER A 64 8.70 23.44 -12.62
N GLU A 65 7.53 24.05 -12.74
CA GLU A 65 7.38 25.29 -13.49
C GLU A 65 8.21 26.35 -12.76
N GLY A 66 9.39 26.65 -13.31
CA GLY A 66 10.27 27.73 -12.90
C GLY A 66 10.11 28.94 -13.81
#